data_AF-A0A382NQX4-F1
#
_entry.id   AF-A0A382NQX4-F1
#
_cell.length_a   1.000
_cell.length_b   1.000
_cell.length_c   1.000
_cell.angle_alpha   90.00
_cell.angle_beta   90.00
_cell.angle_gamma   90.00
#
_symmetry.space_group_name_H-M   'P 1'
#
loop_
_entity.id
_entity.type
_entity.pdbx_description
1 polymer ?
#
loop_
_entity_poly.entity_id
_entity_poly.type
_entity_poly.pdbx_seq_one_letter_code
_entity_poly.pdbx_strand_id
1 'polypeptide(L)'
;MSKRGLHLVALSGGVDSAVAALQLKESGYEVHCLHMTNWEEDKYCEAAADFQDARKVCVQLQMPLHRINFSKEYKRRVFERFLQEHELGHTPNPDVLCNREIKFGVLFNYARRLGGAKLATGHYARLDYSLGEARLLKGLDADKDQSYFLHSVKGQYLNDVLFPLGQLNKDQVRTIARRAGLPVSEKKSSTGICFIGERPFQPFLRKYLSPQPGPIKNEQGQTIGKHHGLPYYTVGQRQGLGIGGLSGQPPGPWYVAQKDIESNALVVVQGKSHPLLFQN
;
A
#
# COMPACT_ATOMS: atom_id res chain seq x y z
N MET A 1 -9.03 26.35 -13.01
CA MET A 1 -8.31 25.37 -13.84
C MET A 1 -9.02 25.27 -15.18
N SER A 2 -8.30 25.38 -16.30
CA SER A 2 -8.89 25.22 -17.65
C SER A 2 -9.53 23.84 -17.77
N LYS A 3 -10.80 23.75 -18.19
CA LYS A 3 -11.47 22.49 -18.52
C LYS A 3 -10.93 21.82 -19.81
N ARG A 4 -9.88 22.38 -20.42
CA ARG A 4 -9.24 21.82 -21.61
C ARG A 4 -8.13 20.86 -21.19
N GLY A 5 -8.41 19.57 -21.28
CA GLY A 5 -7.40 18.52 -21.13
C GLY A 5 -8.00 17.20 -20.70
N LEU A 6 -7.52 16.11 -21.31
CA LEU A 6 -7.86 14.76 -20.94
C LEU A 6 -7.30 14.43 -19.54
N HIS A 7 -8.14 13.93 -18.64
CA HIS A 7 -7.76 13.52 -17.30
C HIS A 7 -7.76 11.99 -17.19
N LEU A 8 -6.67 11.42 -16.69
CA LEU A 8 -6.53 9.97 -16.56
C LEU A 8 -6.75 9.59 -15.11
N VAL A 9 -7.64 8.64 -14.85
CA VAL A 9 -7.90 8.15 -13.49
C VAL A 9 -7.33 6.75 -13.33
N ALA A 10 -6.43 6.57 -12.35
CA ALA A 10 -5.99 5.24 -11.94
C ALA A 10 -7.16 4.51 -11.25
N LEU A 11 -7.77 3.56 -11.95
CA LEU A 11 -8.96 2.83 -11.52
C LEU A 11 -8.59 1.40 -11.10
N SER A 12 -8.58 1.15 -9.79
CA SER A 12 -8.21 -0.17 -9.24
C SER A 12 -9.35 -1.20 -9.28
N GLY A 13 -10.59 -0.77 -9.54
CA GLY A 13 -11.79 -1.60 -9.34
C GLY A 13 -12.37 -1.49 -7.92
N GLY A 14 -11.84 -0.58 -7.10
CA GLY A 14 -12.39 -0.21 -5.79
C GLY A 14 -13.28 1.03 -5.83
N VAL A 15 -14.10 1.19 -4.79
CA VAL A 15 -15.07 2.30 -4.64
C VAL A 15 -14.41 3.67 -4.70
N ASP A 16 -13.22 3.82 -4.11
CA ASP A 16 -12.54 5.12 -3.98
C ASP A 16 -12.14 5.66 -5.36
N SER A 17 -11.44 4.85 -6.15
CA SER A 17 -11.07 5.24 -7.50
C SER A 17 -12.28 5.45 -8.43
N ALA A 18 -13.39 4.73 -8.20
CA ALA A 18 -14.62 4.88 -8.97
C ALA A 18 -15.31 6.23 -8.67
N VAL A 19 -15.39 6.61 -7.39
CA VAL A 19 -15.93 7.92 -6.98
C VAL A 19 -15.02 9.06 -7.42
N ALA A 20 -13.70 8.88 -7.35
CA ALA A 20 -12.76 9.87 -7.88
C ALA A 20 -12.97 10.13 -9.38
N ALA A 21 -13.21 9.07 -10.17
CA ALA A 21 -13.53 9.19 -11.59
C ALA A 21 -14.88 9.88 -11.82
N LEU A 22 -15.91 9.51 -11.05
CA LEU A 22 -17.23 10.14 -11.10
C LEU A 22 -17.16 11.64 -10.82
N GLN A 23 -16.49 12.06 -9.75
CA GLN A 23 -16.38 13.48 -9.39
C GLN A 23 -15.72 14.32 -10.47
N LEU A 24 -14.69 13.78 -11.14
CA LEU A 24 -14.05 14.46 -12.26
C LEU A 24 -14.98 14.56 -13.46
N LYS A 25 -15.71 13.50 -13.78
CA LYS A 25 -16.74 13.53 -14.83
C LYS A 25 -17.81 14.58 -14.52
N GLU A 26 -18.36 14.60 -13.30
CA GLU A 26 -19.37 15.58 -12.86
C GLU A 26 -18.86 17.02 -12.86
N SER A 27 -17.56 17.22 -12.62
CA SER A 27 -16.90 18.53 -12.75
C SER A 27 -16.76 19.01 -14.20
N GLY A 28 -17.10 18.15 -15.17
CA GLY A 28 -17.09 18.43 -16.60
C GLY A 28 -15.73 18.23 -17.27
N TYR A 29 -14.87 17.39 -16.72
CA TYR A 29 -13.63 16.99 -17.37
C TYR A 29 -13.86 15.83 -18.35
N GLU A 30 -13.06 15.77 -19.41
CA GLU A 30 -12.92 14.56 -20.22
C GLU A 30 -12.06 13.56 -19.44
N VAL A 31 -12.62 12.38 -19.16
CA VAL A 31 -11.99 11.40 -18.26
C VAL A 31 -11.85 10.04 -18.94
N HIS A 32 -10.63 9.52 -18.96
CA HIS A 32 -10.33 8.13 -19.29
C HIS A 32 -9.81 7.41 -18.05
N CYS A 33 -10.14 6.14 -17.90
CA CYS A 33 -9.66 5.30 -16.79
C CYS A 33 -8.49 4.43 -17.23
N LEU A 34 -7.54 4.22 -16.32
CA LEU A 34 -6.39 3.33 -16.46
C LEU A 34 -6.45 2.27 -15.37
N HIS A 35 -6.60 1.01 -15.76
CA HIS A 35 -6.44 -0.13 -14.87
C HIS A 35 -5.09 -0.80 -15.10
N MET A 36 -4.30 -0.94 -14.04
CA MET A 36 -2.98 -1.56 -14.09
C MET A 36 -2.98 -2.93 -13.41
N THR A 37 -2.40 -3.92 -14.08
CA THR A 37 -2.05 -5.21 -13.50
C THR A 37 -0.56 -5.18 -13.14
N ASN A 38 -0.23 -5.35 -11.86
CA ASN A 38 1.15 -5.25 -11.35
C ASN A 38 1.65 -6.53 -10.68
N TRP A 39 0.83 -7.59 -10.66
CA TRP A 39 1.18 -8.88 -10.07
C TRP A 39 0.44 -10.01 -10.80
N GLU A 40 1.17 -11.05 -11.18
CA GLU A 40 0.62 -12.18 -11.98
C GLU A 40 1.04 -13.56 -11.44
N GLU A 41 1.87 -13.64 -10.40
CA GLU A 41 2.54 -14.89 -9.99
C GLU A 41 1.66 -15.87 -9.18
N ASP A 42 0.33 -15.72 -9.13
CA ASP A 42 -0.54 -16.72 -8.51
C ASP A 42 -1.90 -16.83 -9.20
N LYS A 43 -2.55 -18.00 -9.04
CA LYS A 43 -3.92 -18.33 -9.48
C LYS A 43 -5.04 -17.53 -8.78
N TYR A 44 -4.76 -16.33 -8.28
CA TYR A 44 -5.76 -15.52 -7.58
C TYR A 44 -6.71 -14.86 -8.58
N CYS A 45 -8.00 -15.16 -8.42
CA CYS A 45 -9.11 -14.59 -9.19
C CYS A 45 -9.29 -13.07 -8.96
N GLU A 46 -8.68 -12.51 -7.91
CA GLU A 46 -8.89 -11.13 -7.47
C GLU A 46 -8.49 -10.08 -8.50
N ALA A 47 -7.31 -10.17 -9.12
CA ALA A 47 -6.88 -9.20 -10.12
C ALA A 47 -7.81 -9.20 -11.35
N ALA A 48 -8.30 -10.37 -11.74
CA ALA A 48 -9.28 -10.49 -12.81
C ALA A 48 -10.63 -9.88 -12.40
N ALA A 49 -11.09 -10.14 -11.17
CA ALA A 49 -12.32 -9.57 -10.61
C ALA A 49 -12.24 -8.04 -10.49
N ASP A 50 -11.13 -7.49 -10.02
CA ASP A 50 -10.86 -6.06 -9.95
C ASP A 50 -10.93 -5.40 -11.33
N PHE A 51 -10.36 -6.05 -12.36
CA PHE A 51 -10.51 -5.58 -13.73
C PHE A 51 -11.95 -5.64 -14.23
N GLN A 52 -12.71 -6.71 -13.91
CA GLN A 52 -14.13 -6.77 -14.25
C GLN A 52 -14.93 -5.65 -13.58
N ASP A 53 -14.64 -5.36 -12.33
CA ASP A 53 -15.29 -4.28 -11.58
C ASP A 53 -14.94 -2.90 -12.14
N ALA A 54 -13.67 -2.67 -12.47
CA ALA A 54 -13.24 -1.46 -13.18
C ALA A 54 -13.99 -1.30 -14.52
N ARG A 55 -14.15 -2.39 -15.29
CA ARG A 55 -14.92 -2.37 -16.54
C ARG A 55 -16.39 -2.03 -16.31
N LYS A 56 -17.05 -2.63 -15.32
CA LYS A 56 -18.46 -2.32 -14.99
C LYS A 56 -18.64 -0.85 -14.61
N VAL A 57 -17.74 -0.30 -13.79
CA VAL A 57 -17.72 1.12 -13.41
C VAL A 57 -17.59 1.99 -14.65
N CYS A 58 -16.63 1.71 -15.53
CA CYS A 58 -16.41 2.49 -16.75
C CYS A 58 -17.58 2.43 -17.73
N VAL A 59 -18.24 1.28 -17.87
CA VAL A 59 -19.45 1.13 -18.70
C VAL A 59 -20.57 2.00 -18.17
N GLN A 60 -20.86 1.91 -16.87
CA GLN A 60 -21.92 2.71 -16.24
C GLN A 60 -21.64 4.21 -16.33
N LEU A 61 -20.37 4.59 -16.11
CA LEU A 61 -19.95 5.98 -16.19
C LEU A 61 -19.62 6.43 -17.61
N GLN A 62 -19.81 5.59 -18.65
CA GLN A 62 -19.52 5.90 -20.04
C GLN A 62 -18.14 6.54 -20.24
N MET A 63 -17.11 5.94 -19.62
CA MET A 63 -15.73 6.38 -19.73
C MET A 63 -14.87 5.30 -20.39
N PRO A 64 -13.96 5.65 -21.32
CA PRO A 64 -13.00 4.70 -21.86
C PRO A 64 -12.11 4.10 -20.77
N LEU A 65 -11.89 2.78 -20.85
CA LEU A 65 -11.00 2.05 -19.95
C LEU A 65 -9.81 1.48 -20.72
N HIS A 66 -8.61 1.89 -20.35
CA HIS A 66 -7.38 1.28 -20.83
C HIS A 66 -6.85 0.30 -19.79
N ARG A 67 -6.29 -0.82 -20.26
CA ARG A 67 -5.61 -1.80 -19.41
C ARG A 67 -4.13 -1.81 -19.74
N ILE A 68 -3.29 -1.85 -18.72
CA ILE A 68 -1.83 -1.95 -18.87
C ILE A 68 -1.27 -2.94 -17.86
N ASN A 69 -0.18 -3.61 -18.21
CA ASN A 69 0.53 -4.53 -17.32
C ASN A 69 1.90 -3.91 -16.97
N PHE A 70 2.12 -3.67 -15.67
CA PHE A 70 3.39 -3.24 -15.11
C PHE A 70 3.98 -4.26 -14.13
N SER A 71 3.62 -5.54 -14.25
CA SER A 71 4.11 -6.61 -13.36
C SER A 71 5.64 -6.73 -13.40
N LYS A 72 6.25 -6.52 -14.57
CA LYS A 72 7.72 -6.52 -14.72
C LYS A 72 8.36 -5.35 -13.97
N GLU A 73 7.81 -4.15 -14.11
CA GLU A 73 8.28 -2.94 -13.44
C GLU A 73 8.06 -3.02 -11.94
N TYR A 74 6.92 -3.53 -11.48
CA TYR A 74 6.62 -3.74 -10.07
C TYR A 74 7.60 -4.73 -9.45
N LYS A 75 7.82 -5.88 -10.10
CA LYS A 75 8.78 -6.89 -9.63
C LYS A 75 10.17 -6.27 -9.44
N ARG A 76 10.66 -5.57 -10.47
CA ARG A 76 12.01 -4.98 -10.47
C ARG A 76 12.18 -3.79 -9.52
N ARG A 77 11.21 -2.88 -9.47
CA ARG A 77 11.36 -1.60 -8.76
C ARG A 77 10.84 -1.61 -7.33
N VAL A 78 9.93 -2.53 -7.02
CA VAL A 78 9.26 -2.61 -5.70
C VAL A 78 9.59 -3.93 -5.03
N PHE A 79 9.28 -5.05 -5.69
CA PHE A 79 9.31 -6.35 -5.02
C PHE A 79 10.73 -6.85 -4.73
N GLU A 80 11.66 -6.73 -5.68
CA GLU A 80 13.07 -7.11 -5.48
C GLU A 80 13.70 -6.34 -4.31
N ARG A 81 13.48 -5.03 -4.27
CA ARG A 81 13.95 -4.20 -3.14
C ARG A 81 13.28 -4.61 -1.83
N PHE A 82 11.98 -4.88 -1.86
CA PHE A 82 11.25 -5.35 -0.69
C PHE A 82 11.86 -6.66 -0.14
N LEU A 83 12.27 -7.59 -1.00
CA LEU A 83 12.96 -8.81 -0.57
C LEU A 83 14.36 -8.52 0.00
N GLN A 84 15.16 -7.69 -0.68
CA GLN A 84 16.50 -7.30 -0.22
C GLN A 84 16.49 -6.66 1.17
N GLU A 85 15.56 -5.72 1.42
CA GLU A 85 15.44 -5.06 2.73
C GLU A 85 15.04 -6.06 3.83
N HIS A 86 14.23 -7.08 3.50
CA HIS A 86 13.91 -8.15 4.44
C HIS A 86 15.13 -9.03 4.76
N GLU A 87 15.96 -9.36 3.77
CA GLU A 87 17.22 -10.10 3.97
C GLU A 87 18.20 -9.34 4.86
N LEU A 88 18.23 -8.01 4.75
CA LEU A 88 18.99 -7.12 5.63
C LEU A 88 18.39 -6.98 7.04
N GLY A 89 17.27 -7.66 7.32
CA GLY A 89 16.60 -7.59 8.61
C GLY A 89 15.77 -6.34 8.82
N HIS A 90 15.48 -5.55 7.80
CA HIS A 90 14.54 -4.44 7.90
C HIS A 90 13.09 -4.92 7.76
N THR A 91 12.14 -4.02 7.99
CA THR A 91 10.72 -4.22 7.67
C THR A 91 10.29 -3.13 6.69
N PRO A 92 10.51 -3.32 5.38
CA PRO A 92 10.17 -2.33 4.36
C PRO A 92 8.66 -2.17 4.19
N ASN A 93 8.25 -0.97 3.76
CA ASN A 93 6.88 -0.70 3.34
C ASN A 93 6.78 -0.69 1.80
N PRO A 94 6.28 -1.76 1.16
CA PRO A 94 6.21 -1.85 -0.30
C PRO A 94 5.22 -0.84 -0.91
N ASP A 95 4.22 -0.38 -0.16
CA ASP A 95 3.19 0.53 -0.68
C ASP A 95 3.75 1.94 -0.91
N VAL A 96 4.67 2.39 -0.05
CA VAL A 96 5.42 3.64 -0.22
C VAL A 96 6.21 3.58 -1.54
N LEU A 97 6.95 2.49 -1.77
CA LEU A 97 7.70 2.29 -3.01
C LEU A 97 6.78 2.16 -4.23
N CYS A 98 5.65 1.49 -4.08
CA CYS A 98 4.68 1.34 -5.15
C CYS A 98 4.10 2.69 -5.59
N ASN A 99 3.79 3.59 -4.66
CA ASN A 99 3.35 4.94 -5.03
C ASN A 99 4.47 5.68 -5.76
N ARG A 100 5.69 5.68 -5.22
CA ARG A 100 6.83 6.39 -5.81
C ARG A 100 7.22 5.89 -7.20
N GLU A 101 7.38 4.59 -7.35
CA GLU A 101 7.96 3.97 -8.55
C GLU A 101 6.90 3.65 -9.60
N ILE A 102 5.73 3.15 -9.18
CA ILE A 102 4.72 2.60 -10.09
C ILE A 102 3.62 3.64 -10.34
N LYS A 103 2.89 4.09 -9.31
CA LYS A 103 1.73 4.97 -9.53
C LYS A 103 2.12 6.38 -10.02
N PHE A 104 3.11 6.99 -9.38
CA PHE A 104 3.59 8.34 -9.72
C PHE A 104 4.88 8.33 -10.54
N GLY A 105 5.38 7.15 -10.89
CA GLY A 105 6.48 6.97 -11.83
C GLY A 105 5.99 6.40 -13.15
N VAL A 106 5.96 5.07 -13.25
CA VAL A 106 5.63 4.34 -14.49
C VAL A 106 4.24 4.71 -15.04
N LEU A 107 3.20 4.63 -14.22
CA LEU A 107 1.82 4.93 -14.60
C LEU A 107 1.65 6.42 -14.97
N PHE A 108 2.24 7.33 -14.20
CA PHE A 108 2.19 8.77 -14.52
C PHE A 108 2.79 9.06 -15.90
N ASN A 109 3.98 8.52 -16.19
CA ASN A 109 4.61 8.69 -17.50
C ASN A 109 3.79 8.05 -18.63
N TYR A 110 3.18 6.91 -18.37
CA TYR A 110 2.27 6.26 -19.32
C TYR A 110 1.02 7.12 -19.59
N ALA A 111 0.39 7.67 -18.54
CA ALA A 111 -0.76 8.57 -18.65
C ALA A 111 -0.43 9.82 -19.48
N ARG A 112 0.76 10.41 -19.30
CA ARG A 112 1.24 11.54 -20.12
C ARG A 112 1.40 11.16 -21.60
N ARG A 113 1.94 9.98 -21.90
CA ARG A 113 2.09 9.49 -23.29
C ARG A 113 0.75 9.28 -23.99
N LEU A 114 -0.31 8.94 -23.24
CA LEU A 114 -1.67 8.85 -23.76
C LEU A 114 -2.35 10.21 -23.98
N GLY A 115 -1.64 11.33 -23.78
CA GLY A 115 -2.19 12.68 -23.92
C GLY A 115 -2.86 13.21 -22.65
N GLY A 116 -2.70 12.53 -21.51
CA GLY A 116 -3.25 12.96 -20.24
C GLY A 116 -2.63 14.25 -19.71
N ALA A 117 -3.45 15.27 -19.50
CA ALA A 117 -3.03 16.52 -18.86
C ALA A 117 -2.72 16.32 -17.38
N LYS A 118 -3.56 15.55 -16.67
CA LYS A 118 -3.42 15.25 -15.23
C LYS A 118 -3.70 13.78 -14.94
N LEU A 119 -3.06 13.24 -13.90
CA LEU A 119 -3.35 11.91 -13.35
C LEU A 119 -4.13 12.04 -12.03
N ALA A 120 -5.30 11.45 -11.95
CA ALA A 120 -6.07 11.35 -10.73
C ALA A 120 -5.97 9.95 -10.12
N THR A 121 -6.01 9.89 -8.79
CA THR A 121 -6.07 8.63 -8.05
C THR A 121 -7.09 8.73 -6.92
N GLY A 122 -7.60 7.59 -6.45
CA GLY A 122 -8.50 7.53 -5.30
C GLY A 122 -7.81 7.66 -3.94
N HIS A 123 -6.66 8.37 -3.85
CA HIS A 123 -6.01 8.54 -2.56
C HIS A 123 -6.68 9.63 -1.71
N TYR A 124 -6.76 9.38 -0.41
CA TYR A 124 -7.20 10.33 0.59
C TYR A 124 -6.03 11.23 1.03
N ALA A 125 -5.67 12.17 0.17
CA ALA A 125 -4.67 13.20 0.44
C ALA A 125 -5.09 14.49 -0.27
N ARG A 126 -4.49 15.62 0.10
CA ARG A 126 -4.78 16.92 -0.53
C ARG A 126 -3.50 17.50 -1.12
N LEU A 127 -3.69 18.39 -2.09
CA LEU A 127 -2.61 19.19 -2.66
C LEU A 127 -2.93 20.67 -2.44
N ASP A 128 -1.93 21.41 -2.00
CA ASP A 128 -1.98 22.88 -1.93
C ASP A 128 -0.97 23.48 -2.90
N TYR A 129 -1.35 24.59 -3.54
CA TYR A 129 -0.57 25.27 -4.58
C TYR A 129 -0.27 26.74 -4.22
N SER A 130 -0.57 27.17 -3.00
CA SER A 130 -0.44 28.58 -2.59
C SER A 130 0.97 29.17 -2.71
N LEU A 131 2.00 28.33 -2.78
CA LEU A 131 3.42 28.75 -2.92
C LEU A 131 4.00 28.49 -4.31
N GLY A 132 3.18 28.27 -5.33
CA GLY A 132 3.63 28.05 -6.71
C GLY A 132 4.08 26.60 -7.02
N GLU A 133 4.29 25.78 -5.99
CA GLU A 133 4.57 24.35 -6.10
C GLU A 133 3.52 23.51 -5.35
N ALA A 134 3.27 22.30 -5.84
CA ALA A 134 2.37 21.36 -5.18
C ALA A 134 2.94 20.87 -3.84
N ARG A 135 2.21 21.13 -2.76
CA ARG A 135 2.48 20.63 -1.41
C ARG A 135 1.51 19.52 -1.04
N LEU A 136 2.04 18.39 -0.60
CA LEU A 136 1.24 17.28 -0.09
C LEU A 136 0.68 17.64 1.29
N LEU A 137 -0.64 17.59 1.42
CA LEU A 137 -1.36 17.79 2.66
C LEU A 137 -2.10 16.51 3.07
N LYS A 138 -2.36 16.37 4.37
CA LYS A 138 -3.21 15.30 4.88
C LYS A 138 -4.64 15.40 4.32
N GLY A 139 -5.26 14.25 4.09
CA GLY A 139 -6.69 14.14 3.87
C GLY A 139 -7.48 14.69 5.07
N LEU A 140 -8.72 15.13 4.85
CA LEU A 140 -9.58 15.59 5.94
C LEU A 140 -10.06 14.46 6.85
N ASP A 141 -10.18 13.25 6.30
CA ASP A 141 -10.46 12.04 7.07
C ASP A 141 -9.17 11.51 7.69
N ALA A 142 -8.99 11.72 8.99
CA ALA A 142 -7.79 11.31 9.71
C ALA A 142 -7.59 9.78 9.72
N ASP A 143 -8.68 9.01 9.70
CA ASP A 143 -8.64 7.53 9.72
C ASP A 143 -8.36 6.94 8.35
N LYS A 144 -8.47 7.75 7.30
CA LYS A 144 -8.18 7.36 5.92
C LYS A 144 -7.03 8.12 5.29
N ASP A 145 -6.43 9.10 5.96
CA ASP A 145 -5.32 9.87 5.41
C ASP A 145 -4.22 8.95 4.86
N GLN A 146 -3.89 9.16 3.60
CA GLN A 146 -2.89 8.38 2.88
C GLN A 146 -1.64 9.19 2.56
N SER A 147 -1.49 10.40 3.12
CA SER A 147 -0.30 11.22 2.95
C SER A 147 1.00 10.48 3.34
N TYR A 148 0.94 9.62 4.37
CA TYR A 148 2.05 8.76 4.78
C TYR A 148 2.57 7.89 3.63
N PHE A 149 1.71 7.28 2.82
CA PHE A 149 2.13 6.43 1.71
C PHE A 149 2.65 7.22 0.49
N LEU A 150 2.43 8.53 0.48
CA LEU A 150 2.79 9.44 -0.61
C LEU A 150 4.04 10.30 -0.28
N HIS A 151 4.59 10.22 0.94
CA HIS A 151 5.68 11.09 1.38
C HIS A 151 6.94 11.01 0.51
N SER A 152 7.17 9.88 -0.18
CA SER A 152 8.36 9.67 -1.02
C SER A 152 8.13 10.05 -2.50
N VAL A 153 6.92 10.49 -2.86
CA VAL A 153 6.60 10.96 -4.21
C VAL A 153 7.26 12.32 -4.44
N LYS A 154 7.99 12.45 -5.55
CA LYS A 154 8.67 13.71 -5.88
C LYS A 154 7.64 14.81 -6.19
N GLY A 155 7.83 16.01 -5.63
CA GLY A 155 6.92 17.15 -5.79
C GLY A 155 6.60 17.50 -7.25
N GLN A 156 7.57 17.33 -8.16
CA GLN A 156 7.38 17.55 -9.60
C GLN A 156 6.20 16.75 -10.19
N TYR A 157 5.95 15.53 -9.71
CA TYR A 157 4.83 14.70 -10.17
C TYR A 157 3.51 15.20 -9.60
N LEU A 158 3.52 15.72 -8.37
CA LEU A 158 2.32 16.20 -7.69
C LEU A 158 1.69 17.40 -8.38
N ASN A 159 2.48 18.22 -9.10
CA ASN A 159 1.98 19.34 -9.88
C ASN A 159 0.93 18.94 -10.92
N ASP A 160 1.01 17.71 -11.43
CA ASP A 160 0.12 17.17 -12.46
C ASP A 160 -0.78 16.04 -11.95
N VAL A 161 -1.00 15.99 -10.64
CA VAL A 161 -1.83 14.97 -9.98
C VAL A 161 -3.07 15.59 -9.35
N LEU A 162 -4.15 14.81 -9.29
CA LEU A 162 -5.37 15.14 -8.56
C LEU A 162 -5.71 14.06 -7.52
N PHE A 163 -6.18 14.52 -6.36
CA PHE A 163 -6.74 13.67 -5.30
C PHE A 163 -8.18 14.11 -4.99
N PRO A 164 -9.18 13.68 -5.80
CA PRO A 164 -10.57 14.15 -5.66
C PRO A 164 -11.19 13.85 -4.29
N LEU A 165 -10.72 12.79 -3.62
CA LEU A 165 -11.28 12.34 -2.34
C LEU A 165 -10.68 13.04 -1.12
N GLY A 166 -9.64 13.86 -1.28
CA GLY A 166 -8.89 14.44 -0.15
C GLY A 166 -9.72 15.29 0.81
N GLN A 167 -10.86 15.80 0.36
CA GLN A 167 -11.79 16.61 1.15
C GLN A 167 -12.99 15.82 1.68
N LEU A 168 -13.07 14.52 1.40
CA LEU A 168 -14.18 13.68 1.79
C LEU A 168 -13.76 12.68 2.86
N ASN A 169 -14.70 12.35 3.73
CA ASN A 169 -14.60 11.16 4.56
C ASN A 169 -15.09 9.90 3.83
N LYS A 170 -14.73 8.73 4.37
CA LYS A 170 -15.07 7.45 3.75
C LYS A 170 -16.57 7.25 3.55
N ASP A 171 -17.37 7.72 4.50
CA ASP A 171 -18.82 7.54 4.48
C ASP A 171 -19.49 8.41 3.42
N GLN A 172 -18.99 9.62 3.21
CA GLN A 172 -19.38 10.48 2.08
C GLN A 172 -19.06 9.79 0.75
N VAL A 173 -17.85 9.23 0.60
CA VAL A 173 -17.46 8.48 -0.61
C VAL A 173 -18.40 7.30 -0.86
N ARG A 174 -18.71 6.49 0.16
CA ARG A 174 -19.68 5.39 0.03
C ARG A 174 -21.08 5.89 -0.32
N THR A 175 -21.52 7.00 0.27
CA THR A 175 -22.83 7.59 -0.01
C THR A 175 -22.92 8.07 -1.46
N ILE A 176 -21.88 8.73 -1.98
CA ILE A 176 -21.79 9.14 -3.38
C ILE A 176 -21.86 7.91 -4.29
N ALA A 177 -21.08 6.86 -3.98
CA ALA A 177 -21.09 5.63 -4.77
C ALA A 177 -22.47 4.97 -4.83
N ARG A 178 -23.19 4.90 -3.70
CA ARG A 178 -24.55 4.35 -3.61
C ARG A 178 -25.55 5.18 -4.41
N ARG A 179 -25.52 6.52 -4.25
CA ARG A 179 -26.42 7.44 -4.96
C ARG A 179 -26.24 7.36 -6.47
N ALA A 180 -25.00 7.23 -6.93
CA ALA A 180 -24.67 7.03 -8.33
C ALA A 180 -24.92 5.60 -8.83
N GLY A 181 -25.35 4.68 -7.95
CA GLY A 181 -25.63 3.28 -8.27
C GLY A 181 -24.38 2.50 -8.69
N LEU A 182 -23.17 2.89 -8.26
CA LEU A 182 -21.93 2.25 -8.71
C LEU A 182 -21.91 0.76 -8.29
N PRO A 183 -21.47 -0.16 -9.16
CA PRO A 183 -21.50 -1.60 -8.89
C PRO A 183 -20.54 -2.02 -7.76
N VAL A 184 -19.60 -1.15 -7.40
CA VAL A 184 -18.59 -1.34 -6.36
C VAL A 184 -18.91 -0.60 -5.06
N SER A 185 -20.11 -0.02 -4.93
CA SER A 185 -20.51 0.82 -3.79
C SER A 185 -20.39 0.12 -2.43
N GLU A 186 -20.71 -1.18 -2.38
CA GLU A 186 -20.58 -2.01 -1.16
C GLU A 186 -19.26 -2.78 -1.08
N LYS A 187 -18.37 -2.65 -2.07
CA LYS A 187 -17.08 -3.38 -2.06
C LYS A 187 -16.26 -2.96 -0.83
N LYS A 188 -15.64 -3.94 -0.17
CA LYS A 188 -14.74 -3.69 0.96
C LYS A 188 -13.47 -3.01 0.44
N SER A 189 -12.88 -2.16 1.28
CA SER A 189 -11.56 -1.60 0.97
C SER A 189 -10.52 -2.71 0.93
N SER A 190 -9.59 -2.63 -0.02
CA SER A 190 -8.48 -3.57 -0.11
C SER A 190 -7.58 -3.48 1.12
N THR A 191 -7.15 -4.63 1.60
CA THR A 191 -6.22 -4.86 2.71
C THR A 191 -5.01 -5.63 2.18
N GLY A 192 -3.89 -5.59 2.91
CA GLY A 192 -2.65 -6.26 2.51
C GLY A 192 -1.78 -5.42 1.57
N ILE A 193 -0.77 -6.06 0.98
CA ILE A 193 0.25 -5.41 0.16
C ILE A 193 -0.35 -5.00 -1.18
N CYS A 194 -0.11 -3.76 -1.63
CA CYS A 194 -0.68 -3.24 -2.87
C CYS A 194 -0.36 -4.16 -4.06
N PHE A 195 -1.40 -4.55 -4.82
CA PHE A 195 -1.40 -5.48 -5.96
C PHE A 195 -1.17 -6.96 -5.66
N ILE A 196 -0.67 -7.30 -4.48
CA ILE A 196 -0.49 -8.70 -4.05
C ILE A 196 -1.72 -9.19 -3.27
N GLY A 197 -2.41 -8.27 -2.58
CA GLY A 197 -3.65 -8.57 -1.83
C GLY A 197 -3.40 -9.10 -0.41
N GLU A 198 -4.48 -9.50 0.25
CA GLU A 198 -4.44 -10.02 1.62
C GLU A 198 -4.08 -11.50 1.62
N ARG A 199 -3.00 -11.84 2.33
CA ARG A 199 -2.52 -13.22 2.47
C ARG A 199 -1.62 -13.37 3.70
N PRO A 200 -1.48 -14.59 4.25
CA PRO A 200 -0.51 -14.86 5.29
C PRO A 200 0.92 -14.47 4.85
N PHE A 201 1.50 -13.50 5.53
CA PHE A 201 2.76 -12.86 5.13
C PHE A 201 3.96 -13.82 5.17
N GLN A 202 4.10 -14.62 6.23
CA GLN A 202 5.20 -15.58 6.37
C GLN A 202 5.21 -16.64 5.25
N PRO A 203 4.10 -17.36 4.98
CA PRO A 203 4.04 -18.30 3.86
C PRO A 203 4.34 -17.63 2.51
N PHE A 204 3.90 -16.38 2.31
CA PHE A 204 4.19 -15.64 1.10
C PHE A 204 5.69 -15.36 0.95
N LEU A 205 6.36 -14.81 1.98
CA LEU A 205 7.79 -14.54 1.92
C LEU A 205 8.64 -15.80 1.73
N ARG A 206 8.25 -16.93 2.30
CA ARG A 206 8.97 -18.23 2.16
C ARG A 206 9.05 -18.74 0.72
N LYS A 207 8.18 -18.26 -0.19
CA LYS A 207 8.28 -18.57 -1.62
C LYS A 207 9.52 -17.93 -2.27
N TYR A 208 10.05 -16.86 -1.66
CA TYR A 208 11.10 -16.03 -2.25
C TYR A 208 12.37 -15.97 -1.41
N LEU A 209 12.25 -16.01 -0.08
CA LEU A 209 13.37 -15.99 0.86
C LEU A 209 13.53 -17.37 1.49
N SER A 210 14.75 -17.90 1.44
CA SER A 210 15.06 -19.16 2.11
C SER A 210 15.05 -18.98 3.63
N PRO A 211 14.40 -19.87 4.40
CA PRO A 211 14.41 -19.79 5.85
C PRO A 211 15.82 -20.04 6.38
N GLN A 212 16.28 -19.16 7.27
CA GLN A 212 17.53 -19.31 8.02
C GLN A 212 17.23 -19.34 9.52
N PRO A 213 16.88 -20.51 10.08
CA PRO A 213 16.51 -20.61 11.49
C PRO A 213 17.68 -20.27 12.43
N GLY A 214 17.39 -19.61 13.55
CA GLY A 214 18.38 -19.16 14.53
C GLY A 214 17.80 -19.05 15.94
N PRO A 215 18.62 -18.80 16.97
CA PRO A 215 18.16 -18.74 18.35
C PRO A 215 17.27 -17.53 18.62
N ILE A 216 16.24 -17.72 19.46
CA ILE A 216 15.53 -16.61 20.11
C ILE A 216 16.16 -16.41 21.47
N LYS A 217 16.61 -15.18 21.77
CA LYS A 217 17.26 -14.82 23.03
C LYS A 217 16.43 -13.81 23.81
N ASN A 218 16.45 -13.89 25.15
CA ASN A 218 15.95 -12.80 25.99
C ASN A 218 16.97 -11.65 26.09
N GLU A 219 16.63 -10.58 26.80
CA GLU A 219 17.52 -9.43 27.01
C GLU A 219 18.81 -9.78 27.77
N GLN A 220 18.81 -10.86 28.56
CA GLN A 220 20.01 -11.39 29.24
C GLN A 220 20.87 -12.28 28.34
N GLY A 221 20.50 -12.45 27.06
CA GLY A 221 21.21 -13.28 26.09
C GLY A 221 20.94 -14.78 26.21
N GLN A 222 20.06 -15.21 27.11
CA GLN A 222 19.70 -16.62 27.28
C GLN A 222 18.82 -17.07 26.13
N THR A 223 19.11 -18.25 25.56
CA THR A 223 18.30 -18.82 24.49
C THR A 223 17.02 -19.41 25.08
N ILE A 224 15.88 -18.94 24.58
CA ILE A 224 14.54 -19.32 25.06
C ILE A 224 13.64 -19.88 23.95
N GLY A 225 14.18 -20.06 22.74
CA GLY A 225 13.45 -20.62 21.61
C GLY A 225 14.27 -20.59 20.32
N LYS A 226 13.59 -20.84 19.20
CA LYS A 226 14.17 -20.83 17.85
C LYS A 226 13.21 -20.14 16.88
N HIS A 227 13.72 -19.22 16.07
CA HIS A 227 12.96 -18.55 15.04
C HIS A 227 13.09 -19.27 13.70
N HIS A 228 12.18 -18.99 12.76
CA HIS A 228 12.23 -19.60 11.42
C HIS A 228 13.06 -18.81 10.39
N GLY A 229 13.48 -17.60 10.76
CA GLY A 229 14.31 -16.70 9.95
C GLY A 229 14.00 -15.25 10.30
N LEU A 230 15.03 -14.41 10.49
CA LEU A 230 14.85 -13.00 10.86
C LEU A 230 13.95 -12.19 9.92
N PRO A 231 13.95 -12.41 8.58
CA PRO A 231 13.04 -11.73 7.65
C PRO A 231 11.55 -11.88 7.98
N TYR A 232 11.18 -12.89 8.77
CA TYR A 232 9.79 -13.19 9.11
C TYR A 232 9.26 -12.48 10.35
N TYR A 233 10.08 -11.60 10.94
CA TYR A 233 9.79 -10.90 12.19
C TYR A 233 10.00 -9.40 12.04
N THR A 234 9.18 -8.62 12.75
CA THR A 234 9.28 -7.16 12.82
C THR A 234 9.46 -6.73 14.27
N VAL A 235 10.24 -5.68 14.53
CA VAL A 235 10.37 -5.11 15.87
C VAL A 235 8.99 -4.69 16.41
N GLY A 236 8.72 -5.01 17.67
CA GLY A 236 7.41 -4.85 18.32
C GLY A 236 6.40 -5.98 18.03
N GLN A 237 6.73 -6.96 17.18
CA GLN A 237 5.85 -8.10 16.90
C GLN A 237 5.68 -8.99 18.13
N ARG A 238 4.43 -9.33 18.45
CA ARG A 238 4.06 -10.30 19.50
C ARG A 238 3.79 -11.70 18.96
N GLN A 239 3.07 -11.78 17.85
CA GLN A 239 2.55 -13.05 17.33
C GLN A 239 3.64 -13.85 16.61
N GLY A 240 3.52 -15.19 16.61
CA GLY A 240 4.41 -16.07 15.86
C GLY A 240 5.78 -16.34 16.50
N LEU A 241 5.99 -15.93 17.76
CA LEU A 241 7.22 -16.23 18.52
C LEU A 241 7.26 -17.68 19.04
N GLY A 242 6.09 -18.30 19.30
CA GLY A 242 6.02 -19.68 19.79
C GLY A 242 6.56 -19.88 21.21
N ILE A 243 6.67 -18.80 22.00
CA ILE A 243 7.22 -18.84 23.37
C ILE A 243 6.06 -18.91 24.36
N GLY A 244 5.99 -20.01 25.12
CA GLY A 244 5.03 -20.22 26.21
C GLY A 244 5.50 -19.64 27.54
N GLY A 245 4.82 -20.01 28.64
CA GLY A 245 5.27 -19.69 29.99
C GLY A 245 6.61 -20.38 30.30
N LEU A 246 7.65 -19.59 30.57
CA LEU A 246 8.98 -20.08 30.92
C LEU A 246 9.16 -20.06 32.44
N SER A 247 9.73 -21.14 32.99
CA SER A 247 10.04 -21.19 34.43
C SER A 247 11.04 -20.09 34.79
N GLY A 248 10.78 -19.36 35.87
CA GLY A 248 11.64 -18.26 36.34
C GLY A 248 11.49 -16.94 35.57
N GLN A 249 10.57 -16.84 34.61
CA GLN A 249 10.23 -15.59 33.92
C GLN A 249 8.83 -15.11 34.36
N PRO A 250 8.60 -13.79 34.45
CA PRO A 250 7.29 -13.28 34.81
C PRO A 250 6.23 -13.70 33.80
N PRO A 251 4.95 -13.83 34.22
CA PRO A 251 3.87 -14.12 33.30
C PRO A 251 3.68 -12.93 32.36
N GLY A 252 3.66 -13.17 31.04
CA GLY A 252 3.40 -12.10 30.09
C GLY A 252 3.75 -12.43 28.64
N PRO A 253 3.19 -11.67 27.68
CA PRO A 253 3.51 -11.83 26.28
C PRO A 253 4.92 -11.34 25.97
N TRP A 254 5.58 -12.04 25.04
CA TRP A 254 6.86 -11.67 24.46
C TRP A 254 6.69 -10.79 23.23
N TYR A 255 7.65 -9.90 23.00
CA TYR A 255 7.73 -8.99 21.87
C TYR A 255 9.13 -9.00 21.29
N VAL A 256 9.26 -8.89 19.97
CA VAL A 256 10.56 -8.70 19.30
C VAL A 256 11.12 -7.33 19.67
N ALA A 257 12.28 -7.30 20.31
CA ALA A 257 13.01 -6.06 20.58
C ALA A 257 14.01 -5.74 19.46
N GLN A 258 14.72 -6.76 18.97
CA GLN A 258 15.79 -6.56 17.99
C GLN A 258 15.97 -7.80 17.10
N LYS A 259 16.42 -7.55 15.86
CA LYS A 259 16.95 -8.56 14.95
C LYS A 259 18.46 -8.38 14.89
N ASP A 260 19.21 -9.33 15.42
CA ASP A 260 20.67 -9.35 15.35
C ASP A 260 21.10 -10.18 14.13
N ILE A 261 21.48 -9.46 13.08
CA ILE A 261 21.84 -10.05 11.79
C ILE A 261 23.19 -10.76 11.86
N GLU A 262 24.14 -10.23 12.64
CA GLU A 262 25.49 -10.79 12.75
C GLU A 262 25.47 -12.16 13.44
N SER A 263 24.71 -12.29 14.54
CA SER A 263 24.59 -13.57 15.26
C SER A 263 23.40 -14.43 14.82
N ASN A 264 22.64 -14.00 13.82
CA ASN A 264 21.37 -14.60 13.38
C ASN A 264 20.45 -14.91 14.57
N ALA A 265 20.27 -13.94 15.47
CA ALA A 265 19.49 -14.09 16.70
C ALA A 265 18.31 -13.11 16.75
N LEU A 266 17.17 -13.59 17.25
CA LEU A 266 15.99 -12.77 17.51
C LEU A 266 15.93 -12.43 19.00
N VAL A 267 16.12 -11.17 19.36
CA VAL A 267 16.03 -10.72 20.74
C VAL A 267 14.60 -10.35 21.07
N VAL A 268 14.07 -10.92 22.16
CA VAL A 268 12.71 -10.69 22.63
C VAL A 268 12.67 -10.25 24.08
N VAL A 269 11.63 -9.50 24.43
CA VAL A 269 11.40 -8.95 25.77
C VAL A 269 9.94 -9.12 26.19
N GLN A 270 9.67 -9.10 27.49
CA GLN A 270 8.30 -9.17 28.00
C GLN A 270 7.72 -7.79 28.29
N GLY A 271 6.44 -7.63 27.98
CA GLY A 271 5.70 -6.40 28.25
C GLY A 271 5.79 -5.37 27.12
N LYS A 272 4.65 -4.75 26.79
CA LYS A 272 4.56 -3.77 25.70
C LYS A 272 5.32 -2.47 25.99
N SER A 273 5.56 -2.18 27.26
CA SER A 273 6.26 -0.98 27.73
C SER A 273 7.72 -1.25 28.11
N HIS A 274 8.29 -2.35 27.65
CA HIS A 274 9.67 -2.70 27.94
C HIS A 274 10.63 -1.63 27.36
N PRO A 275 11.64 -1.13 28.12
CA PRO A 275 12.53 -0.08 27.65
C PRO A 275 13.20 -0.36 26.30
N LEU A 276 13.64 -1.60 26.07
CA LEU A 276 14.26 -2.03 24.80
C LEU A 276 13.32 -1.94 23.56
N LEU A 277 12.02 -1.71 23.73
CA LEU A 277 11.09 -1.47 22.62
C LEU A 277 11.05 0.00 22.18
N PHE A 278 11.66 0.90 22.97
CA PHE A 278 11.70 2.33 22.69
C PHE A 278 13.12 2.71 22.27
N GLN A 279 13.22 3.49 21.20
CA GLN A 279 14.46 4.15 20.79
C GLN A 279 14.30 5.65 21.07
N ASN A 280 15.40 6.27 21.51
CA ASN A 280 15.52 7.72 21.59
C ASN A 280 15.74 8.34 20.21
#